data_AF-A0A1J5KHA2-F1
#
_entry.id   AF-A0A1J5KHA2-F1
#
_cell.length_a   1.000
_cell.length_b   1.000
_cell.length_c   1.000
_cell.angle_alpha   90.00
_cell.angle_beta   90.00
_cell.angle_gamma   90.00
#
_symmetry.space_group_name_H-M   'P 1'
#
loop_
_entity.id
_entity.type
_entity.pdbx_description
1 polymer ?
#
loop_
_entity_poly.entity_id
_entity_poly.type
_entity_poly.pdbx_seq_one_letter_code
_entity_poly.pdbx_strand_id
1 'polypeptide(L)'
;MTDIKIHRPHIQNHNLKPKSQVEDTTKYIPGKVKEFAKSMESEFAKLMINEMNKTVPKQGTDSASKFYEGLMTNEKAKAMAARDGGGIQEMILNQIYPEHLRNKQNYDFHTKSKVPQKSNHIDMHDHPTRPNKIALGQYSGDSHE
;
A
#
# COMPACT_ATOMS: atom_id res chain seq x y z
N MET A 1 51.44 -50.85 1.71
CA MET A 1 50.84 -49.54 1.39
C MET A 1 49.34 -49.68 1.59
N THR A 2 48.77 -49.04 2.61
CA THR A 2 47.34 -49.16 2.96
C THR A 2 46.66 -47.82 2.74
N ASP A 3 45.75 -47.76 1.76
CA ASP A 3 44.94 -46.59 1.45
C ASP A 3 43.86 -46.36 2.51
N ILE A 4 43.94 -45.21 3.20
CA ILE A 4 42.95 -44.78 4.18
C ILE A 4 41.83 -44.05 3.43
N LYS A 5 40.70 -44.73 3.20
CA LYS A 5 39.50 -44.13 2.60
C LYS A 5 38.72 -43.34 3.66
N ILE A 6 38.97 -42.04 3.73
CA ILE A 6 38.23 -41.12 4.61
C ILE A 6 36.82 -40.92 4.03
N HIS A 7 35.83 -41.60 4.61
CA HIS A 7 34.42 -41.34 4.33
C HIS A 7 34.02 -40.01 4.97
N ARG A 8 33.79 -38.99 4.15
CA ARG A 8 33.18 -37.74 4.60
C ARG A 8 31.66 -37.90 4.50
N PRO A 9 30.91 -37.82 5.61
CA PRO A 9 29.45 -37.86 5.54
C PRO A 9 28.95 -36.64 4.75
N HIS A 10 28.12 -36.91 3.75
CA HIS A 10 27.41 -35.87 3.00
C HIS A 10 26.29 -35.32 3.88
N ILE A 11 26.51 -34.16 4.49
CA ILE A 11 25.49 -33.47 5.29
C ILE A 11 24.45 -32.89 4.32
N GLN A 12 23.34 -33.60 4.14
CA GLN A 12 22.18 -33.08 3.43
C GLN A 12 21.45 -32.09 4.35
N ASN A 13 21.64 -30.80 4.10
CA ASN A 13 20.92 -29.73 4.79
C ASN A 13 19.45 -29.71 4.36
N HIS A 14 18.62 -30.58 4.93
CA HIS A 14 17.18 -30.66 4.64
C HIS A 14 16.35 -29.50 5.21
N ASN A 15 16.97 -28.51 5.85
CA ASN A 15 16.29 -27.40 6.53
C ASN A 15 16.53 -26.02 5.90
N LEU A 16 17.05 -25.97 4.67
CA LEU A 16 17.03 -24.75 3.87
C LEU A 16 15.59 -24.53 3.40
N LYS A 17 14.76 -23.89 4.24
CA LYS A 17 13.52 -23.26 3.76
C LYS A 17 13.93 -22.41 2.55
N PRO A 18 13.31 -22.61 1.37
CA PRO A 18 13.66 -21.79 0.21
C PRO A 18 13.49 -20.33 0.63
N LYS A 19 14.52 -19.50 0.39
CA LYS A 19 14.39 -18.04 0.47
C LYS A 19 13.11 -17.71 -0.30
N SER A 20 12.05 -17.33 0.41
CA SER A 20 10.83 -16.87 -0.27
C SER A 20 11.30 -15.74 -1.17
N GLN A 21 11.14 -15.92 -2.48
CA GLN A 21 11.40 -14.83 -3.39
C GLN A 21 10.57 -13.66 -2.87
N VAL A 22 11.23 -12.54 -2.57
CA VAL A 22 10.54 -11.32 -2.15
C VAL A 22 9.68 -10.97 -3.35
N GLU A 23 8.41 -11.38 -3.32
CA GLU A 23 7.51 -11.08 -4.40
C GLU A 23 7.44 -9.57 -4.51
N ASP A 24 7.61 -9.07 -5.73
CA ASP A 24 7.41 -7.65 -5.98
C ASP A 24 5.93 -7.32 -5.75
N THR A 25 5.64 -6.82 -4.55
CA THR A 25 4.30 -6.45 -4.09
C THR A 25 3.88 -5.07 -4.62
N THR A 26 4.78 -4.32 -5.27
CA THR A 26 4.52 -2.97 -5.79
C THR A 26 3.44 -2.95 -6.88
N LYS A 27 3.21 -4.09 -7.53
CA LYS A 27 2.13 -4.33 -8.51
C LYS A 27 0.73 -4.25 -7.89
N TYR A 28 0.60 -4.47 -6.58
CA TYR A 28 -0.69 -4.43 -5.88
C TYR A 28 -0.99 -3.09 -5.22
N ILE A 29 -0.18 -2.06 -5.50
CA ILE A 29 -0.44 -0.70 -5.01
C ILE A 29 -1.36 0.01 -6.01
N PRO A 30 -2.56 0.47 -5.60
CA PRO A 30 -3.45 1.21 -6.48
C PRO A 30 -2.83 2.49 -7.07
N GLY A 31 -3.10 2.78 -8.34
CA GLY A 31 -2.53 3.96 -9.02
C GLY A 31 -2.77 5.29 -8.29
N LYS A 32 -3.97 5.52 -7.74
CA LYS A 32 -4.29 6.72 -6.94
C LYS A 32 -3.40 6.88 -5.71
N VAL A 33 -3.02 5.76 -5.07
CA VAL A 33 -2.14 5.76 -3.90
C VAL A 33 -0.71 6.12 -4.32
N LYS A 34 -0.24 5.60 -5.47
CA LYS A 34 1.04 5.97 -6.06
C LYS A 34 1.09 7.46 -6.41
N GLU A 35 0.05 7.98 -7.06
CA GLU A 35 -0.08 9.39 -7.41
C GLU A 35 -0.08 10.28 -6.17
N PHE A 36 -0.82 9.90 -5.12
CA PHE A 36 -0.84 10.64 -3.87
C PHE A 36 0.54 10.68 -3.20
N ALA A 37 1.23 9.55 -3.12
CA ALA A 37 2.59 9.50 -2.57
C ALA A 37 3.57 10.38 -3.37
N LYS A 38 3.47 10.39 -4.70
CA LYS A 38 4.27 11.26 -5.58
C LYS A 38 3.99 12.75 -5.34
N SER A 39 2.72 13.12 -5.12
CA SER A 39 2.34 14.49 -4.77
C SER A 39 2.94 14.91 -3.42
N MET A 40 2.86 14.03 -2.41
CA MET A 40 3.47 14.30 -1.10
C MET A 40 4.99 14.44 -1.18
N GLU A 41 5.67 13.60 -1.97
CA GLU A 41 7.11 13.75 -2.21
C GLU A 41 7.43 15.08 -2.90
N SER A 42 6.61 15.51 -3.86
CA SER A 42 6.78 16.81 -4.52
C SER A 42 6.66 17.97 -3.54
N GLU A 43 5.70 17.92 -2.62
CA GLU A 43 5.53 18.93 -1.56
C GLU A 43 6.72 18.94 -0.59
N PHE A 44 7.19 17.76 -0.20
CA PHE A 44 8.38 17.62 0.63
C PHE A 44 9.63 18.18 -0.05
N ALA A 45 9.86 17.83 -1.33
CA ALA A 45 10.97 18.36 -2.11
C ALA A 45 10.90 19.89 -2.25
N LYS A 46 9.70 20.43 -2.45
CA LYS A 46 9.47 21.88 -2.47
C LYS A 46 9.84 22.53 -1.14
N LEU A 47 9.44 21.93 -0.02
CA LEU A 47 9.82 22.40 1.31
C LEU A 47 11.34 22.39 1.49
N MET A 48 12.00 21.29 1.12
CA MET A 48 13.47 21.21 1.20
C MET A 48 14.17 22.27 0.38
N ILE A 49 13.75 22.48 -0.88
CA ILE A 49 14.32 23.52 -1.74
C ILE A 49 14.06 24.91 -1.15
N ASN A 50 12.90 25.15 -0.56
CA ASN A 50 12.60 26.41 0.11
C ASN A 50 13.52 26.64 1.32
N GLU A 51 13.75 25.63 2.16
CA GLU A 51 14.69 25.73 3.28
C GLU A 51 16.13 25.95 2.78
N MET A 52 16.56 25.24 1.74
CA MET A 52 17.87 25.48 1.10
C MET A 52 17.99 26.90 0.54
N ASN A 53 16.92 27.44 -0.04
CA ASN A 53 16.91 28.80 -0.57
C ASN A 53 16.96 29.87 0.54
N LYS A 54 16.56 29.55 1.78
CA LYS A 54 16.68 30.46 2.92
C LYS A 54 18.11 30.55 3.46
N THR A 55 18.91 29.50 3.30
CA THR A 55 20.31 29.49 3.78
C THR A 55 21.25 30.24 2.84
N VAL A 56 20.83 30.51 1.60
CA VAL A 56 21.60 31.31 0.64
C VAL A 56 21.33 32.80 0.89
N PRO A 57 22.36 33.62 1.17
CA PRO A 57 22.17 35.06 1.35
C PRO A 57 21.70 35.70 0.04
N LYS A 58 20.48 36.26 0.05
CA LYS A 58 19.89 36.94 -1.10
C LYS A 58 20.01 38.45 -0.96
N GLN A 59 20.76 39.10 -1.85
CA GLN A 59 20.74 40.55 -1.98
C GLN A 59 19.53 40.97 -2.84
N GLY A 60 18.64 41.79 -2.27
CA GLY A 60 17.64 42.59 -3.00
C GLY A 60 16.86 41.85 -4.09
N THR A 61 15.97 40.92 -3.71
CA THR A 61 15.10 40.23 -4.67
C THR A 61 13.87 41.06 -5.02
N ASP A 62 13.76 41.48 -6.28
CA ASP A 62 12.54 42.06 -6.84
C ASP A 62 11.41 40.99 -6.91
N SER A 63 10.17 41.46 -6.95
CA SER A 63 8.95 40.66 -7.09
C SER A 63 8.98 39.70 -8.29
N ALA A 64 9.51 40.15 -9.44
CA ALA A 64 9.71 39.31 -10.62
C ALA A 64 10.69 38.16 -10.34
N SER A 65 11.81 38.43 -9.67
CA SER A 65 12.79 37.40 -9.29
C SER A 65 12.17 36.34 -8.39
N LYS A 66 11.37 36.75 -7.39
CA LYS A 66 10.66 35.80 -6.49
C LYS A 66 9.67 34.91 -7.25
N PHE A 67 8.98 35.47 -8.25
CA PHE A 67 8.06 34.71 -9.08
C PHE A 67 8.79 33.63 -9.90
N TYR A 68 9.87 33.99 -10.59
CA TYR A 68 10.69 33.05 -11.35
C TYR A 68 11.33 31.98 -10.44
N GLU A 69 11.84 32.37 -9.27
CA GLU A 69 12.36 31.42 -8.28
C GLU A 69 11.29 30.42 -7.82
N GLY A 70 10.05 30.89 -7.62
CA GLY A 70 8.92 30.03 -7.25
C GLY A 70 8.58 29.01 -8.33
N LEU A 71 8.53 29.44 -9.60
CA LEU A 71 8.33 28.54 -10.74
C LEU A 71 9.46 27.51 -10.84
N MET A 72 10.71 27.96 -10.76
CA MET A 72 11.87 27.08 -10.85
C MET A 72 11.94 26.09 -9.67
N THR A 73 11.53 26.51 -8.47
CA THR A 73 11.44 25.65 -7.29
C THR A 73 10.38 24.57 -7.47
N ASN A 74 9.20 24.92 -8.00
CA ASN A 74 8.15 23.94 -8.29
C ASN A 74 8.59 22.92 -9.34
N GLU A 75 9.22 23.36 -10.43
CA GLU A 75 9.72 22.47 -11.48
C GLU A 75 10.84 21.56 -10.96
N LYS A 76 11.77 22.09 -10.16
CA LYS A 76 12.81 21.28 -9.50
C LYS A 76 12.19 20.24 -8.57
N ALA A 77 11.23 20.63 -7.73
CA ALA A 77 10.56 19.71 -6.81
C ALA A 77 9.82 18.59 -7.57
N LYS A 78 9.12 18.94 -8.64
CA LYS A 78 8.43 17.98 -9.51
C LYS A 78 9.41 17.05 -10.23
N ALA A 79 10.54 17.59 -10.71
CA ALA A 79 11.59 16.79 -11.34
C ALA A 79 12.24 15.82 -10.34
N MET A 80 12.40 16.22 -9.08
CA MET A 80 12.90 15.35 -8.00
C MET A 80 11.92 14.21 -7.70
N ALA A 81 10.62 14.50 -7.58
CA ALA A 81 9.59 13.49 -7.33
C ALA A 81 9.23 12.64 -8.58
N ALA A 82 9.62 13.07 -9.78
CA ALA A 82 9.43 12.30 -11.00
C ALA A 82 10.57 11.32 -11.30
N ARG A 83 11.71 11.46 -10.61
CA ARG A 83 12.79 10.49 -10.69
C ARG A 83 12.40 9.28 -9.85
N ASP A 84 12.00 8.22 -10.53
CA ASP A 84 11.75 6.91 -9.91
C ASP A 84 12.97 6.52 -9.06
N GLY A 85 12.74 6.22 -7.78
CA GLY A 85 13.79 5.83 -6.83
C GLY A 85 14.16 6.86 -5.75
N GLY A 86 13.43 7.99 -5.65
CA GLY A 86 13.44 8.80 -4.44
C GLY A 86 12.86 7.99 -3.28
N GLY A 87 13.71 7.53 -2.35
CA GLY A 87 13.28 6.67 -1.22
C GLY A 87 12.17 7.27 -0.34
N ILE A 88 11.87 8.57 -0.50
CA ILE A 88 10.80 9.26 0.20
C ILE A 88 9.43 8.82 -0.32
N GLN A 89 9.24 8.66 -1.62
CA GLN A 89 7.97 8.12 -2.16
C GLN A 89 7.70 6.72 -1.57
N GLU A 90 8.72 5.87 -1.51
CA GLU A 90 8.58 4.52 -0.95
C GLU A 90 8.27 4.54 0.54
N MET A 91 8.93 5.41 1.31
CA MET A 91 8.62 5.63 2.73
C MET A 91 7.17 6.08 2.93
N ILE A 92 6.70 7.04 2.12
CA ILE A 92 5.32 7.53 2.17
C ILE A 92 4.36 6.39 1.79
N LEU A 93 4.67 5.63 0.74
CA LEU A 93 3.89 4.47 0.31
C LEU A 93 3.80 3.40 1.41
N ASN A 94 4.89 3.14 2.13
CA ASN A 94 4.90 2.21 3.25
C ASN A 94 4.03 2.70 4.41
N GLN A 95 3.93 4.01 4.62
CA GLN A 95 3.09 4.59 5.67
C GLN A 95 1.59 4.56 5.31
N ILE A 96 1.23 4.91 4.08
CA ILE A 96 -0.18 5.01 3.66
C ILE A 96 -0.74 3.67 3.16
N TYR A 97 0.13 2.79 2.64
CA TYR A 97 -0.23 1.49 2.07
C TYR A 97 0.87 0.44 2.33
N PRO A 98 0.97 -0.02 3.59
CA PRO A 98 2.00 -0.96 4.04
C PRO A 98 1.94 -2.32 3.32
N GLU A 99 3.06 -3.06 3.37
CA GLU A 99 3.24 -4.29 2.60
C GLU A 99 2.17 -5.36 2.84
N HIS A 100 1.69 -5.52 4.08
CA HIS A 100 0.66 -6.50 4.39
C HIS A 100 -0.68 -6.25 3.65
N LEU A 101 -0.91 -5.01 3.21
CA LEU A 101 -2.07 -4.65 2.39
C LEU A 101 -1.86 -4.89 0.90
N ARG A 102 -0.61 -5.04 0.44
CA ARG A 102 -0.22 -5.20 -0.97
C ARG A 102 -0.42 -6.62 -1.46
N ASN A 103 -1.66 -7.06 -1.44
CA ASN A 103 -2.06 -8.38 -1.94
C ASN A 103 -3.13 -8.25 -3.03
N LYS A 104 -3.27 -9.33 -3.81
CA LYS A 104 -4.22 -9.39 -4.92
C LYS A 104 -5.67 -9.16 -4.47
N GLN A 105 -6.06 -9.69 -3.31
CA GLN A 105 -7.43 -9.60 -2.81
C GLN A 105 -7.83 -8.14 -2.54
N ASN A 106 -6.96 -7.40 -1.85
CA ASN A 106 -7.18 -5.98 -1.55
C ASN A 106 -7.15 -5.12 -2.81
N TYR A 107 -6.26 -5.41 -3.75
CA TYR A 107 -6.19 -4.72 -5.03
C TYR A 107 -7.47 -4.95 -5.86
N ASP A 108 -7.95 -6.19 -5.93
CA ASP A 108 -9.18 -6.56 -6.63
C ASP A 108 -10.40 -5.89 -5.98
N PHE A 109 -10.46 -5.81 -4.64
CA PHE A 109 -11.55 -5.11 -3.95
C PHE A 109 -11.58 -3.62 -4.30
N HIS A 110 -10.43 -2.94 -4.30
CA HIS A 110 -10.32 -1.52 -4.64
C HIS A 110 -10.62 -1.21 -6.12
N THR A 111 -10.37 -2.15 -7.03
CA THR A 111 -10.68 -1.98 -8.47
C THR A 111 -12.15 -2.29 -8.78
N LYS A 112 -12.72 -3.34 -8.18
CA LYS A 112 -14.12 -3.76 -8.42
C LYS A 112 -15.15 -2.83 -7.78
N SER A 113 -14.83 -2.19 -6.66
CA SER A 113 -15.68 -1.17 -6.03
C SER A 113 -15.86 0.09 -6.88
N LYS A 114 -15.06 0.27 -7.93
CA LYS A 114 -15.23 1.36 -8.91
C LYS A 114 -16.17 1.00 -10.06
N VAL A 115 -16.62 -0.25 -10.16
CA VAL A 115 -17.68 -0.61 -11.09
C VAL A 115 -18.97 -0.02 -10.51
N PRO A 116 -19.68 0.89 -11.22
CA PRO A 116 -20.96 1.38 -10.74
C PRO A 116 -21.84 0.15 -10.55
N GLN A 117 -22.20 -0.14 -9.30
CA GLN A 117 -23.22 -1.12 -9.05
C GLN A 117 -24.45 -0.60 -9.78
N LYS A 118 -24.86 -1.29 -10.85
CA LYS A 118 -26.19 -1.10 -11.41
C LYS A 118 -27.12 -1.27 -10.22
N SER A 119 -27.77 -0.19 -9.81
CA SER A 119 -28.77 -0.26 -8.75
C SER A 119 -29.84 -1.22 -9.27
N ASN A 120 -29.79 -2.46 -8.82
CA ASN A 120 -30.95 -3.32 -8.93
C ASN A 120 -32.03 -2.58 -8.15
N HIS A 121 -33.08 -2.16 -8.83
CA HIS A 121 -34.26 -1.58 -8.20
C HIS A 121 -34.79 -2.65 -7.25
N ILE A 122 -34.52 -2.49 -5.96
CA ILE A 122 -35.14 -3.30 -4.92
C ILE A 122 -36.41 -2.54 -4.60
N ASP A 123 -37.53 -3.02 -5.13
CA ASP A 123 -38.85 -2.57 -4.70
C ASP A 123 -38.95 -2.82 -3.19
N MET A 124 -38.91 -1.74 -2.40
CA MET A 124 -39.23 -1.81 -0.98
C MET A 124 -40.73 -2.05 -0.86
N HIS A 125 -41.14 -3.30 -0.94
CA HIS A 125 -42.46 -3.69 -0.47
C HIS A 125 -42.47 -3.58 1.06
N ASP A 126 -43.24 -2.60 1.55
CA ASP A 126 -43.56 -2.36 2.96
C ASP A 126 -44.27 -3.60 3.55
N HIS A 127 -43.48 -4.59 3.97
CA HIS A 127 -43.98 -5.73 4.71
C HIS A 127 -43.31 -5.73 6.08
N PRO A 128 -44.08 -5.78 7.18
CA PRO A 128 -43.51 -5.84 8.51
C PRO A 128 -42.62 -7.09 8.62
N THR A 129 -41.37 -6.87 9.00
CA THR A 129 -40.37 -7.92 9.19
C THR A 129 -40.88 -8.92 10.21
N ARG A 130 -41.20 -10.15 9.74
CA ARG A 130 -41.58 -11.24 10.62
C ARG A 130 -40.36 -11.66 11.45
N PRO A 131 -40.45 -11.74 12.79
CA PRO A 131 -39.35 -12.19 13.62
C PRO A 131 -39.03 -13.66 13.34
N ASN A 132 -37.74 -13.95 13.18
CA ASN A 132 -37.18 -15.24 12.86
C ASN A 132 -37.44 -16.22 14.03
N LYS A 133 -38.26 -17.25 13.84
CA LYS A 133 -38.44 -18.32 14.84
C LYS A 133 -37.21 -19.21 14.82
N ILE A 134 -36.30 -18.99 15.78
CA ILE A 134 -35.22 -19.92 16.09
C ILE A 134 -35.87 -21.23 16.56
N ALA A 135 -35.57 -22.31 15.84
CA ALA A 135 -36.02 -23.66 16.18
C ALA A 135 -35.44 -24.05 17.55
N LEU A 136 -36.31 -24.18 18.56
CA LEU A 136 -35.93 -24.76 19.82
C LEU A 136 -35.99 -26.29 19.67
N GLY A 137 -34.81 -26.89 19.75
CA GLY A 137 -34.61 -28.32 19.60
C GLY A 137 -35.37 -29.15 20.64
N GLN A 138 -35.68 -30.36 20.19
CA GLN A 138 -36.19 -31.48 20.95
C GLN A 138 -35.50 -31.66 22.30
N TYR A 139 -36.26 -31.80 23.37
CA TYR A 139 -35.88 -32.60 24.53
C TYR A 139 -37.04 -33.51 24.90
N SER A 140 -36.83 -34.78 24.63
CA SER A 140 -37.59 -35.92 25.11
C SER A 140 -37.55 -35.97 26.64
N GLY A 141 -38.67 -36.33 27.26
CA GLY A 141 -38.74 -36.62 28.68
C GLY A 141 -40.07 -37.28 29.01
N ASP A 142 -40.07 -38.62 29.02
CA ASP A 142 -41.10 -39.47 29.61
C ASP A 142 -41.44 -39.03 31.05
N SER A 143 -42.70 -39.20 31.45
CA SER A 143 -43.12 -39.99 32.63
C SER A 143 -44.61 -39.78 32.93
N HIS A 144 -45.35 -40.90 32.99
CA HIS A 144 -46.47 -41.27 33.89
C HIS A 144 -47.06 -40.17 34.80
N GLU A 145 -48.38 -40.02 34.94
CA GLU A 145 -49.38 -41.03 35.37
C GLU A 145 -50.81 -40.59 34.95
#